data_AF-A0A6A6YY59-F1
#
_entry.id   AF-A0A6A6YY59-F1
#
_cell.length_a   1.000
_cell.length_b   1.000
_cell.length_c   1.000
_cell.angle_alpha   90.00
_cell.angle_beta   90.00
_cell.angle_gamma   90.00
#
_symmetry.space_group_name_H-M   'P 1'
#
loop_
_entity.id
_entity.type
_entity.pdbx_description
1 polymer ?
#
loop_
_entity_poly.entity_id
_entity_poly.type
_entity_poly.pdbx_seq_one_letter_code
_entity_poly.pdbx_strand_id
1 'polypeptide(L)'
;MALLPEPIPVHVLSPFSQAFSKMRMKAYAETHLGASGLRFKENLIKAFIEYVRSQDEICCGRPEPSPEGIVVAWWKKQKHRHIAGLPQGRLYPKLKRRSHESAYLAEVTCHYITDKDADLNLIQKKALQRWEKVKNELMDSMAIKDASLIADGHGIIQSVISIFNDLFLLGALRRVKFDWIREAEGVPDMALGYGSDSSIQLHPTSLNSDPEVSLAVSRLSTLLHEMIHAFLAQFTCSSCKKLWHGRDWQVLAKRIEEVAPGLLGFRAALGRFDGLIYDLKHGIEKLPSMHDVLHYNFEQVLPTDELYGEGAPSKLVEDIPTKLVKSRRLSW
;
A
#
# COMPACT_ATOMS: atom_id res chain seq x y z
N MET A 1 -20.98 -33.35 -37.87
CA MET A 1 -21.61 -33.06 -36.56
C MET A 1 -20.50 -32.93 -35.55
N ALA A 2 -20.17 -31.71 -35.14
CA ALA A 2 -19.16 -31.48 -34.10
C ALA A 2 -19.83 -31.59 -32.73
N LEU A 3 -19.30 -32.47 -31.88
CA LEU A 3 -19.75 -32.66 -30.50
C LEU A 3 -19.47 -31.37 -29.73
N LEU A 4 -20.50 -30.83 -29.06
CA LEU A 4 -20.33 -29.72 -28.13
C LEU A 4 -19.47 -30.20 -26.94
N PRO A 5 -18.56 -29.37 -26.42
CA PRO A 5 -17.77 -29.72 -25.25
C PRO A 5 -18.68 -29.95 -24.04
N GLU A 6 -18.34 -30.94 -23.24
CA GLU A 6 -19.07 -31.25 -22.00
C GLU A 6 -19.13 -30.03 -21.07
N PRO A 7 -20.25 -29.83 -20.35
CA PRO A 7 -20.37 -28.73 -19.41
C PRO A 7 -19.29 -28.84 -18.33
N ILE A 8 -18.51 -27.77 -18.17
CA ILE A 8 -17.50 -27.64 -17.12
C ILE A 8 -18.20 -27.80 -15.75
N PRO A 9 -17.68 -28.63 -14.83
CA PRO A 9 -18.28 -28.86 -13.52
C PRO A 9 -18.43 -27.56 -12.73
N VAL A 10 -19.56 -27.44 -12.05
CA VAL A 10 -19.89 -26.33 -11.16
C VAL A 10 -18.95 -26.35 -9.95
N HIS A 11 -18.01 -25.41 -9.95
CA HIS A 11 -17.24 -24.85 -8.81
C HIS A 11 -16.57 -25.82 -7.82
N VAL A 12 -15.28 -26.12 -8.03
CA VAL A 12 -14.39 -26.41 -6.90
C VAL A 12 -14.12 -25.09 -6.18
N LEU A 13 -14.72 -24.90 -5.00
CA LEU A 13 -14.45 -23.73 -4.15
C LEU A 13 -12.99 -23.76 -3.71
N SER A 14 -12.27 -22.64 -3.87
CA SER A 14 -10.90 -22.51 -3.37
C SER A 14 -10.84 -22.82 -1.87
N PRO A 15 -9.71 -23.33 -1.33
CA PRO A 15 -9.57 -23.64 0.10
C PRO A 15 -9.98 -22.48 1.03
N PHE A 16 -9.65 -21.25 0.64
CA PHE A 16 -10.08 -20.05 1.35
C PHE A 16 -11.60 -19.78 1.23
N SER A 17 -12.23 -20.01 0.07
CA SER A 17 -13.69 -19.86 -0.09
C SER A 17 -14.45 -20.82 0.82
N GLN A 18 -13.93 -22.04 0.98
CA GLN A 18 -14.46 -23.01 1.93
C GLN A 18 -14.27 -22.53 3.38
N ALA A 19 -13.10 -21.99 3.71
CA ALA A 19 -12.83 -21.45 5.03
C ALA A 19 -13.70 -20.23 5.36
N PHE A 20 -13.88 -19.30 4.43
CA PHE A 20 -14.76 -18.15 4.62
C PHE A 20 -16.23 -18.53 4.73
N SER A 21 -16.68 -19.54 3.98
CA SER A 21 -18.01 -20.09 4.19
C SER A 21 -18.15 -20.63 5.62
N LYS A 22 -17.14 -21.35 6.14
CA LYS A 22 -17.11 -21.79 7.54
C LYS A 22 -17.08 -20.61 8.53
N MET A 23 -16.30 -19.57 8.27
CA MET A 23 -16.28 -18.35 9.10
C MET A 23 -17.64 -17.66 9.14
N ARG A 24 -18.30 -17.56 7.99
CA ARG A 24 -19.62 -16.94 7.86
C ARG A 24 -20.69 -17.77 8.55
N MET A 25 -20.62 -19.08 8.44
CA MET A 25 -21.49 -20.01 9.16
C MET A 25 -21.25 -19.97 10.66
N LYS A 26 -19.98 -19.88 11.10
CA LYS A 26 -19.60 -19.69 12.51
C LYS A 26 -20.15 -18.38 13.04
N ALA A 27 -19.92 -17.28 12.32
CA ALA A 27 -20.45 -15.97 12.68
C ALA A 27 -21.98 -15.95 12.73
N TYR A 28 -22.65 -16.64 11.81
CA TYR A 28 -24.10 -16.78 11.82
C TYR A 28 -24.59 -17.60 13.01
N ALA A 29 -23.94 -18.73 13.33
CA ALA A 29 -24.28 -19.57 14.46
C ALA A 29 -24.07 -18.86 15.82
N GLU A 30 -23.03 -18.05 15.93
CA GLU A 30 -22.73 -17.23 17.11
C GLU A 30 -23.62 -15.99 17.23
N THR A 31 -24.36 -15.67 16.17
CA THR A 31 -25.32 -14.56 16.15
C THR A 31 -26.72 -15.14 16.34
N HIS A 32 -27.24 -15.12 17.57
CA HIS A 32 -28.59 -15.64 17.88
C HIS A 32 -29.66 -15.11 16.91
N LEU A 33 -30.66 -15.95 16.60
CA LEU A 33 -31.86 -15.57 15.83
C LEU A 33 -32.49 -14.31 16.45
N GLY A 34 -32.42 -13.19 15.73
CA GLY A 34 -32.93 -11.89 16.18
C GLY A 34 -31.87 -10.85 16.58
N ALA A 35 -30.59 -11.21 16.60
CA ALA A 35 -29.51 -10.26 16.82
C ALA A 35 -29.32 -9.33 15.61
N SER A 36 -28.92 -8.08 15.87
CA SER A 36 -28.74 -7.06 14.85
C SER A 36 -27.64 -7.45 13.85
N GLY A 37 -27.74 -6.96 12.61
CA GLY A 37 -26.72 -7.17 11.58
C GLY A 37 -25.31 -6.70 11.99
N LEU A 38 -25.21 -5.81 12.98
CA LEU A 38 -23.95 -5.37 13.58
C LEU A 38 -23.22 -6.53 14.27
N ARG A 39 -23.93 -7.35 15.06
CA ARG A 39 -23.35 -8.46 15.81
C ARG A 39 -22.85 -9.59 14.89
N PHE A 40 -23.56 -9.83 13.78
CA PHE A 40 -23.10 -10.72 12.73
C PHE A 40 -21.80 -10.21 12.07
N LYS A 41 -21.73 -8.91 11.76
CA LYS A 41 -20.52 -8.29 11.19
C LYS A 41 -19.33 -8.43 12.15
N GLU A 42 -19.53 -8.20 13.45
CA GLU A 42 -18.50 -8.39 14.48
C GLU A 42 -18.02 -9.84 14.54
N ASN A 43 -18.93 -10.81 14.55
CA ASN A 43 -18.56 -12.23 14.59
C ASN A 43 -17.91 -12.69 13.28
N LEU A 44 -18.31 -12.13 12.13
CA LEU A 44 -17.67 -12.42 10.85
C LEU A 44 -16.26 -11.86 10.79
N ILE A 45 -16.06 -10.64 11.30
CA ILE A 45 -14.73 -10.04 11.44
C ILE A 45 -13.88 -10.88 12.40
N LYS A 46 -14.43 -11.33 13.54
CA LYS A 46 -13.73 -12.23 14.47
C LYS A 46 -13.33 -13.53 13.78
N ALA A 47 -14.25 -14.18 13.10
CA ALA A 47 -13.97 -15.42 12.38
C ALA A 47 -12.96 -15.21 11.24
N PHE A 48 -13.00 -14.06 10.57
CA PHE A 48 -12.02 -13.65 9.57
C PHE A 48 -10.63 -13.44 10.17
N ILE A 49 -10.54 -12.72 11.27
CA ILE A 49 -9.29 -12.51 12.01
C ILE A 49 -8.72 -13.83 12.53
N GLU A 50 -9.56 -14.69 13.12
CA GLU A 50 -9.17 -16.03 13.59
C GLU A 50 -8.67 -16.90 12.44
N TYR A 51 -9.36 -16.87 11.31
CA TYR A 51 -8.91 -17.59 10.13
C TYR A 51 -7.55 -17.08 9.66
N VAL A 52 -7.37 -15.77 9.50
CA VAL A 52 -6.07 -15.24 9.05
C VAL A 52 -4.96 -15.63 10.03
N ARG A 53 -5.18 -15.50 11.35
CA ARG A 53 -4.21 -15.93 12.37
C ARG A 53 -3.88 -17.42 12.31
N SER A 54 -4.86 -18.28 12.03
CA SER A 54 -4.62 -19.72 11.86
C SER A 54 -3.75 -20.06 10.65
N GLN A 55 -3.58 -19.13 9.70
CA GLN A 55 -2.69 -19.31 8.56
C GLN A 55 -1.23 -18.96 8.90
N ASP A 56 -0.99 -18.07 9.86
CA ASP A 56 0.37 -17.70 10.31
C ASP A 56 1.05 -18.85 11.09
N GLU A 57 0.27 -19.69 11.79
CA GLU A 57 0.78 -20.88 12.50
C GLU A 57 1.18 -22.04 11.57
N ILE A 58 0.85 -21.97 10.26
CA ILE A 58 1.03 -23.05 9.28
C ILE A 58 2.14 -22.73 8.25
N CYS A 59 3.00 -21.74 8.53
CA CYS A 59 4.06 -21.25 7.62
C CYS A 59 5.25 -22.21 7.37
N CYS A 60 5.00 -23.51 7.16
CA CYS A 60 6.00 -24.47 6.63
C CYS A 60 5.49 -25.29 5.42
N GLY A 61 4.38 -24.93 4.79
CA GLY A 61 3.93 -25.64 3.58
C GLY A 61 2.75 -25.00 2.90
N ARG A 62 2.94 -23.87 2.21
CA ARG A 62 1.96 -23.40 1.22
C ARG A 62 2.17 -24.13 -0.11
N PRO A 63 1.10 -24.56 -0.79
CA PRO A 63 1.22 -25.04 -2.16
C PRO A 63 1.69 -23.88 -3.05
N GLU A 64 2.66 -24.16 -3.93
CA GLU A 64 3.09 -23.19 -4.94
C GLU A 64 1.89 -22.69 -5.75
N PRO A 65 1.87 -21.40 -6.13
CA PRO A 65 0.85 -20.89 -7.02
C PRO A 65 0.85 -21.72 -8.31
N SER A 66 -0.31 -22.30 -8.65
CA SER A 66 -0.47 -23.08 -9.87
C SER A 66 0.04 -22.28 -11.08
N PRO A 67 0.92 -22.83 -11.93
CA PRO A 67 1.35 -22.18 -13.17
C PRO A 67 0.20 -22.05 -14.19
N GLU A 68 -0.93 -22.71 -13.94
CA GLU A 68 -2.11 -22.67 -14.79
C GLU A 68 -3.00 -21.48 -14.39
N GLY A 69 -2.91 -20.41 -15.17
CA GLY A 69 -3.77 -19.25 -15.03
C GLY A 69 -5.25 -19.67 -14.99
N ILE A 70 -5.96 -19.24 -13.96
CA ILE A 70 -7.40 -19.49 -13.80
C ILE A 70 -8.12 -18.85 -14.99
N VAL A 71 -8.60 -19.69 -15.93
CA VAL A 71 -9.44 -19.24 -17.04
C VAL A 71 -10.87 -19.08 -16.53
N VAL A 72 -11.24 -17.84 -16.18
CA VAL A 72 -12.63 -17.51 -15.83
C VAL A 72 -13.40 -17.20 -17.10
N ALA A 73 -14.50 -17.93 -17.32
CA ALA A 73 -15.44 -17.67 -18.41
C ALA A 73 -16.07 -16.27 -18.25
N TRP A 74 -15.78 -15.40 -19.22
CA TRP A 74 -16.28 -14.02 -19.30
C TRP A 74 -17.80 -14.00 -19.54
N TRP A 75 -18.59 -13.62 -18.54
CA TRP A 75 -20.02 -13.37 -18.73
C TRP A 75 -20.34 -11.87 -18.74
N LYS A 76 -20.97 -11.48 -19.86
CA LYS A 76 -21.62 -10.19 -20.20
C LYS A 76 -20.71 -9.00 -20.54
N LYS A 77 -20.57 -8.83 -21.87
CA LYS A 77 -20.21 -7.64 -22.66
C LYS A 77 -20.47 -6.29 -21.96
N GLN A 78 -19.52 -5.81 -21.17
CA GLN A 78 -19.00 -4.46 -21.37
C GLN A 78 -17.73 -4.63 -22.19
N LYS A 79 -17.64 -3.93 -23.33
CA LYS A 79 -16.43 -3.90 -24.15
C LYS A 79 -15.33 -3.15 -23.38
N HIS A 80 -14.72 -3.79 -22.38
CA HIS A 80 -13.39 -3.40 -21.96
C HIS A 80 -12.49 -3.76 -23.14
N ARG A 81 -12.10 -2.74 -23.91
CA ARG A 81 -10.97 -2.88 -24.84
C ARG A 81 -9.82 -3.35 -23.97
N HIS A 82 -9.42 -4.62 -24.12
CA HIS A 82 -8.10 -5.03 -23.69
C HIS A 82 -7.12 -4.10 -24.39
N ILE A 83 -6.53 -3.20 -23.62
CA ILE A 83 -5.56 -2.25 -24.15
C ILE A 83 -4.19 -2.95 -24.18
N ALA A 84 -4.09 -4.00 -24.98
CA ALA A 84 -2.82 -4.65 -25.30
C ALA A 84 -2.20 -3.92 -26.51
N GLY A 85 -0.98 -3.43 -26.37
CA GLY A 85 -0.22 -2.79 -27.46
C GLY A 85 -0.24 -1.26 -27.44
N LEU A 86 0.09 -0.64 -26.29
CA LEU A 86 0.27 0.80 -26.26
C LEU A 86 1.67 1.20 -26.67
N PRO A 87 1.82 2.08 -27.68
CA PRO A 87 3.13 2.55 -28.10
C PRO A 87 3.87 3.22 -26.94
N GLN A 88 5.17 2.97 -26.84
CA GLN A 88 6.11 3.79 -26.08
C GLN A 88 5.92 5.25 -26.52
N GLY A 89 5.25 6.05 -25.69
CA GLY A 89 4.85 7.41 -26.04
C GLY A 89 3.48 7.87 -25.54
N ARG A 90 2.73 7.07 -24.76
CA ARG A 90 1.49 7.58 -24.16
C ARG A 90 1.77 8.73 -23.21
N LEU A 91 1.23 9.89 -23.57
CA LEU A 91 0.93 10.96 -22.63
C LEU A 91 -0.06 10.41 -21.61
N TYR A 92 0.38 10.23 -20.37
CA TYR A 92 -0.52 9.92 -19.27
C TYR A 92 -1.58 11.02 -19.15
N PRO A 93 -2.83 10.67 -18.81
CA PRO A 93 -3.91 11.64 -18.80
C PRO A 93 -3.60 12.76 -17.80
N LYS A 94 -3.79 14.01 -18.24
CA LYS A 94 -3.69 15.15 -17.35
C LYS A 94 -4.83 15.09 -16.34
N LEU A 95 -4.51 14.71 -15.10
CA LEU A 95 -5.50 14.60 -14.05
C LEU A 95 -6.00 15.99 -13.62
N LYS A 96 -7.32 16.19 -13.73
CA LYS A 96 -8.06 17.31 -13.10
C LYS A 96 -8.40 16.97 -11.64
N ARG A 97 -8.22 17.94 -10.73
CA ARG A 97 -8.56 17.76 -9.30
C ARG A 97 -10.04 17.40 -9.12
N ARG A 98 -10.32 16.51 -8.18
CA ARG A 98 -11.66 16.07 -7.77
C ARG A 98 -12.60 15.70 -8.92
N SER A 99 -12.09 15.06 -9.95
CA SER A 99 -12.83 14.85 -11.21
C SER A 99 -12.86 13.40 -11.68
N HIS A 100 -12.23 12.47 -10.97
CA HIS A 100 -12.07 11.10 -11.43
C HIS A 100 -12.69 10.10 -10.46
N GLU A 101 -13.19 9.00 -10.98
CA GLU A 101 -13.53 7.85 -10.15
C GLU A 101 -12.25 7.24 -9.57
N SER A 102 -12.31 6.80 -8.30
CA SER A 102 -11.14 6.23 -7.62
C SER A 102 -10.64 4.96 -8.29
N ALA A 103 -11.54 4.12 -8.83
CA ALA A 103 -11.18 2.91 -9.57
C ALA A 103 -10.41 3.23 -10.86
N TYR A 104 -10.85 4.24 -11.62
CA TYR A 104 -10.11 4.71 -12.80
C TYR A 104 -8.71 5.21 -12.44
N LEU A 105 -8.59 5.97 -11.34
CA LEU A 105 -7.28 6.44 -10.85
C LEU A 105 -6.37 5.26 -10.46
N ALA A 106 -6.89 4.25 -9.77
CA ALA A 106 -6.12 3.06 -9.41
C ALA A 106 -5.64 2.30 -10.65
N GLU A 107 -6.53 2.05 -11.62
CA GLU A 107 -6.22 1.33 -12.85
C GLU A 107 -5.14 2.05 -13.67
N VAL A 108 -5.33 3.34 -13.98
CA VAL A 108 -4.37 4.09 -14.82
C VAL A 108 -3.01 4.25 -14.15
N THR A 109 -2.99 4.36 -12.82
CA THR A 109 -1.75 4.49 -12.05
C THR A 109 -1.05 3.13 -11.93
N CYS A 110 -1.77 2.03 -11.78
CA CYS A 110 -1.16 0.69 -11.82
C CYS A 110 -0.49 0.39 -13.17
N HIS A 111 -1.07 0.87 -14.27
CA HIS A 111 -0.44 0.78 -15.60
C HIS A 111 0.80 1.66 -15.74
N TYR A 112 0.92 2.74 -14.97
CA TYR A 112 2.12 3.59 -14.93
C TYR A 112 3.26 2.94 -14.15
N ILE A 113 2.93 2.26 -13.06
CA ILE A 113 3.89 1.66 -12.14
C ILE A 113 4.48 0.40 -12.77
N THR A 114 5.78 0.43 -13.06
CA THR A 114 6.55 -0.68 -13.65
C THR A 114 7.98 -0.67 -13.13
N ASP A 115 8.57 -1.85 -12.93
CA ASP A 115 9.97 -2.08 -12.59
C ASP A 115 10.83 -2.45 -13.80
N LYS A 116 10.20 -2.71 -14.96
CA LYS A 116 10.90 -3.06 -16.19
C LYS A 116 11.55 -1.82 -16.80
N ASP A 117 12.88 -1.79 -16.85
CA ASP A 117 13.64 -0.63 -17.34
C ASP A 117 13.24 -0.19 -18.77
N ALA A 118 12.87 -1.14 -19.62
CA ALA A 118 12.38 -0.89 -20.98
C ALA A 118 11.03 -0.13 -21.03
N ASP A 119 10.23 -0.25 -19.97
CA ASP A 119 8.90 0.36 -19.86
C ASP A 119 8.91 1.69 -19.08
N LEU A 120 10.01 1.99 -18.37
CA LEU A 120 10.16 3.24 -17.63
C LEU A 120 10.16 4.44 -18.58
N ASN A 121 9.29 5.41 -18.32
CA ASN A 121 9.27 6.66 -19.07
C ASN A 121 10.38 7.62 -18.60
N LEU A 122 10.61 8.70 -19.35
CA LEU A 122 11.68 9.67 -19.06
C LEU A 122 11.55 10.32 -17.67
N ILE A 123 10.33 10.55 -17.17
CA ILE A 123 10.09 11.13 -15.84
C ILE A 123 10.53 10.13 -14.77
N GLN A 124 10.12 8.86 -14.87
CA GLN A 124 10.52 7.80 -13.95
C GLN A 124 12.04 7.58 -13.98
N LYS A 125 12.67 7.54 -15.15
CA LYS A 125 14.13 7.40 -15.29
C LYS A 125 14.89 8.54 -14.60
N LYS A 126 14.43 9.79 -14.77
CA LYS A 126 15.00 10.94 -14.07
C LYS A 126 14.75 10.90 -12.56
N ALA A 127 13.62 10.36 -12.12
CA ALA A 127 13.31 10.18 -10.71
C ALA A 127 14.22 9.10 -10.08
N LEU A 128 14.45 7.97 -10.75
CA LEU A 128 15.41 6.95 -10.29
C LEU A 128 16.83 7.50 -10.21
N GLN A 129 17.29 8.26 -11.21
CA GLN A 129 18.60 8.91 -11.15
C GLN A 129 18.74 9.88 -9.97
N ARG A 130 17.65 10.55 -9.56
CA ARG A 130 17.64 11.38 -8.35
C ARG A 130 17.61 10.52 -7.09
N TRP A 131 16.81 9.45 -7.08
CA TRP A 131 16.75 8.49 -5.98
C TRP A 131 18.13 7.91 -5.66
N GLU A 132 18.82 7.38 -6.67
CA GLU A 132 20.15 6.78 -6.50
C GLU A 132 21.18 7.72 -5.89
N LYS A 133 21.07 9.03 -6.15
CA LYS A 133 21.98 10.05 -5.58
C LYS A 133 21.72 10.34 -4.12
N VAL A 134 20.49 10.19 -3.64
CA VAL A 134 20.08 10.61 -2.29
C VAL A 134 19.77 9.45 -1.35
N LYS A 135 19.53 8.24 -1.88
CA LYS A 135 18.96 7.13 -1.10
C LYS A 135 19.80 6.75 0.12
N ASN A 136 21.12 6.66 0.01
CA ASN A 136 21.96 6.22 1.14
C ASN A 136 21.94 7.26 2.29
N GLU A 137 22.20 8.53 1.98
CA GLU A 137 22.16 9.62 2.97
C GLU A 137 20.77 9.78 3.60
N LEU A 138 19.72 9.63 2.79
CA LEU A 138 18.34 9.62 3.26
C LEU A 138 18.07 8.45 4.20
N MET A 139 18.47 7.24 3.84
CA MET A 139 18.26 6.05 4.65
C MET A 139 18.95 6.20 6.01
N ASP A 140 20.19 6.69 6.03
CA ASP A 140 20.90 6.95 7.29
C ASP A 140 20.20 8.04 8.13
N SER A 141 19.76 9.12 7.50
CA SER A 141 19.04 10.21 8.18
C SER A 141 17.69 9.74 8.74
N MET A 142 16.98 8.91 7.99
CA MET A 142 15.70 8.34 8.38
C MET A 142 15.84 7.17 9.34
N ALA A 143 17.05 6.72 9.65
CA ALA A 143 17.31 5.71 10.67
C ALA A 143 17.45 6.32 12.09
N ILE A 144 17.47 7.64 12.24
CA ILE A 144 17.61 8.29 13.55
C ILE A 144 16.35 8.06 14.40
N LYS A 145 16.49 7.83 15.70
CA LYS A 145 15.35 7.56 16.61
C LYS A 145 14.25 8.63 16.53
N ASP A 146 14.63 9.90 16.46
CA ASP A 146 13.72 11.03 16.25
C ASP A 146 14.10 11.74 14.93
N ALA A 147 13.28 11.53 13.89
CA ALA A 147 13.52 12.10 12.57
C ALA A 147 13.22 13.62 12.51
N SER A 148 12.55 14.20 13.51
CA SER A 148 12.30 15.65 13.54
C SER A 148 13.58 16.46 13.77
N LEU A 149 14.63 15.83 14.31
CA LEU A 149 15.92 16.44 14.60
C LEU A 149 16.82 16.62 13.35
N ILE A 150 16.39 16.11 12.19
CA ILE A 150 17.12 16.28 10.94
C ILE A 150 17.06 17.77 10.55
N ALA A 151 18.21 18.44 10.58
CA ALA A 151 18.31 19.90 10.39
C ALA A 151 17.70 20.42 9.08
N ASP A 152 17.71 19.59 8.01
CA ASP A 152 17.03 19.86 6.73
C ASP A 152 16.00 18.76 6.39
N GLY A 153 15.40 18.15 7.41
CA GLY A 153 14.48 17.02 7.24
C GLY A 153 13.31 17.35 6.32
N HIS A 154 12.78 18.57 6.40
CA HIS A 154 11.69 19.01 5.53
C HIS A 154 12.12 19.07 4.05
N GLY A 155 13.29 19.64 3.74
CA GLY A 155 13.79 19.75 2.35
C GLY A 155 14.08 18.38 1.73
N ILE A 156 14.71 17.50 2.51
CA ILE A 156 15.02 16.13 2.10
C ILE A 156 13.74 15.34 1.86
N ILE A 157 12.80 15.31 2.81
CA ILE A 157 11.53 14.58 2.65
C ILE A 157 10.69 15.13 1.50
N GLN A 158 10.65 16.45 1.33
CA GLN A 158 9.94 17.05 0.19
C GLN A 158 10.54 16.61 -1.15
N SER A 159 11.87 16.44 -1.22
CA SER A 159 12.56 15.90 -2.39
C SER A 159 12.19 14.44 -2.65
N VAL A 160 12.09 13.62 -1.59
CA VAL A 160 11.62 12.23 -1.67
C VAL A 160 10.18 12.13 -2.15
N ILE A 161 9.28 12.98 -1.62
CA ILE A 161 7.89 13.09 -2.09
C ILE A 161 7.87 13.38 -3.59
N SER A 162 8.72 14.30 -4.08
CA SER A 162 8.81 14.58 -5.51
C SER A 162 9.28 13.35 -6.31
N ILE A 163 10.28 12.63 -5.82
CA ILE A 163 10.81 11.42 -6.47
C ILE A 163 9.72 10.34 -6.53
N PHE A 164 9.10 10.01 -5.40
CA PHE A 164 8.05 8.99 -5.32
C PHE A 164 6.81 9.35 -6.13
N ASN A 165 6.45 10.64 -6.18
CA ASN A 165 5.36 11.11 -7.04
C ASN A 165 5.65 10.82 -8.52
N ASP A 166 6.89 11.09 -8.96
CA ASP A 166 7.34 10.83 -10.32
C ASP A 166 7.57 9.33 -10.61
N LEU A 167 7.80 8.49 -9.60
CA LEU A 167 7.94 7.04 -9.78
C LEU A 167 6.60 6.32 -9.82
N PHE A 168 5.70 6.68 -8.90
CA PHE A 168 4.51 5.87 -8.59
C PHE A 168 3.19 6.55 -8.88
N LEU A 169 3.13 7.88 -8.89
CA LEU A 169 1.87 8.64 -8.87
C LEU A 169 1.76 9.61 -10.06
N LEU A 170 2.30 9.20 -11.22
CA LEU A 170 2.19 9.91 -12.51
C LEU A 170 2.87 11.30 -12.52
N GLY A 171 3.68 11.65 -11.51
CA GLY A 171 4.12 13.03 -11.27
C GLY A 171 2.95 13.98 -10.98
N ALA A 172 1.79 13.45 -10.60
CA ALA A 172 0.54 14.20 -10.59
C ALA A 172 0.28 14.93 -9.27
N LEU A 173 0.80 14.49 -8.13
CA LEU A 173 0.62 15.20 -6.85
C LEU A 173 1.12 16.63 -6.94
N ARG A 174 0.28 17.59 -6.52
CA ARG A 174 0.62 19.02 -6.57
C ARG A 174 0.55 19.65 -5.20
N ARG A 175 1.59 20.43 -4.85
CA ARG A 175 1.60 21.31 -3.67
C ARG A 175 1.27 20.58 -2.37
N VAL A 176 1.76 19.35 -2.22
CA VAL A 176 1.67 18.60 -0.96
C VAL A 176 2.80 19.09 -0.06
N LYS A 177 2.44 19.68 1.08
CA LYS A 177 3.38 20.07 2.13
C LYS A 177 3.73 18.87 2.99
N PHE A 178 4.93 18.87 3.54
CA PHE A 178 5.33 17.90 4.54
C PHE A 178 5.48 18.59 5.89
N ASP A 179 4.98 17.96 6.95
CA ASP A 179 5.18 18.38 8.34
C ASP A 179 5.39 17.15 9.24
N TRP A 180 5.96 17.32 10.43
CA TRP A 180 5.99 16.28 11.47
C TRP A 180 4.75 16.40 12.35
N ILE A 181 4.16 15.27 12.74
CA ILE A 181 3.07 15.23 13.74
C ILE A 181 3.64 15.73 15.08
N ARG A 182 2.95 16.68 15.69
CA ARG A 182 3.25 17.17 17.05
C ARG A 182 2.24 16.57 18.01
N GLU A 183 2.70 15.84 19.03
CA GLU A 183 1.84 15.15 20.02
C GLU A 183 0.80 16.09 20.69
N ALA A 184 1.08 17.39 20.76
CA ALA A 184 0.17 18.39 21.30
C ALA A 184 -1.12 18.63 20.47
N GLU A 185 -1.25 18.06 19.27
CA GLU A 185 -2.36 18.33 18.35
C GLU A 185 -3.56 17.37 18.49
N GLY A 186 -3.61 16.53 19.52
CA GLY A 186 -4.75 15.64 19.77
C GLY A 186 -4.93 14.55 18.70
N VAL A 187 -3.89 14.30 17.91
CA VAL A 187 -3.82 13.14 17.01
C VAL A 187 -3.67 11.90 17.91
N PRO A 188 -4.46 10.83 17.71
CA PRO A 188 -4.31 9.61 18.50
C PRO A 188 -2.86 9.10 18.42
N ASP A 189 -2.27 8.70 19.56
CA ASP A 189 -0.90 8.16 19.69
C ASP A 189 -0.55 7.04 18.70
N MET A 190 -1.53 6.47 18.00
CA MET A 190 -1.38 5.33 17.09
C MET A 190 -1.14 5.70 15.62
N ALA A 191 -1.28 6.95 15.21
CA ALA A 191 -1.11 7.31 13.79
C ALA A 191 0.38 7.44 13.43
N LEU A 192 0.87 6.56 12.56
CA LEU A 192 2.23 6.66 12.00
C LEU A 192 2.37 7.83 11.02
N GLY A 193 1.26 8.24 10.40
CA GLY A 193 1.20 9.33 9.45
C GLY A 193 -0.23 9.76 9.15
N TYR A 194 -0.35 10.84 8.38
CA TYR A 194 -1.61 11.35 7.87
C TYR A 194 -1.43 12.04 6.52
N GLY A 195 -2.13 11.57 5.50
CA GLY A 195 -2.17 12.13 4.15
C GLY A 195 -3.50 12.83 3.85
N SER A 196 -3.42 14.09 3.41
CA SER A 196 -4.55 14.89 2.94
C SER A 196 -4.34 15.37 1.50
N ASP A 197 -5.32 16.09 0.94
CA ASP A 197 -5.17 16.64 -0.42
C ASP A 197 -4.14 17.78 -0.55
N SER A 198 -3.50 18.20 0.55
CA SER A 198 -2.52 19.29 0.54
C SER A 198 -1.36 19.13 1.53
N SER A 199 -1.38 18.11 2.38
CA SER A 199 -0.35 17.86 3.37
C SER A 199 -0.13 16.36 3.56
N ILE A 200 1.10 16.00 3.91
CA ILE A 200 1.45 14.71 4.48
C ILE A 200 2.15 15.00 5.80
N GLN A 201 1.75 14.28 6.84
CA GLN A 201 2.38 14.33 8.15
C GLN A 201 2.89 12.95 8.52
N LEU A 202 4.03 12.88 9.20
CA LEU A 202 4.58 11.64 9.74
C LEU A 202 4.87 11.79 11.23
N HIS A 203 4.71 10.71 11.99
CA HIS A 203 5.17 10.69 13.36
C HIS A 203 6.71 10.64 13.37
N PRO A 204 7.40 11.51 14.14
CA PRO A 204 8.85 11.55 14.10
C PRO A 204 9.50 10.32 14.77
N THR A 205 8.79 9.65 15.67
CA THR A 205 9.32 8.57 16.52
C THR A 205 8.50 7.27 16.46
N SER A 206 7.28 7.27 15.91
CA SER A 206 6.43 6.08 15.91
C SER A 206 6.77 5.20 14.71
N LEU A 207 6.68 3.89 14.93
CA LEU A 207 7.19 2.88 14.02
C LEU A 207 6.14 1.80 13.79
N ASN A 208 6.27 1.10 12.66
CA ASN A 208 5.59 -0.17 12.54
C ASN A 208 6.11 -1.12 13.62
N SER A 209 5.25 -1.97 14.16
CA SER A 209 5.54 -2.85 15.30
C SER A 209 6.53 -3.99 14.99
N ASP A 210 6.99 -4.10 13.74
CA ASP A 210 7.93 -5.11 13.31
C ASP A 210 9.37 -4.71 13.70
N PRO A 211 10.01 -5.43 14.64
CA PRO A 211 11.36 -5.11 15.12
C PRO A 211 12.45 -5.39 14.06
N GLU A 212 12.15 -6.13 13.00
CA GLU A 212 13.12 -6.47 11.95
C GLU A 212 13.23 -5.34 10.92
N VAL A 213 12.12 -4.62 10.66
CA VAL A 213 12.13 -3.54 9.68
C VAL A 213 12.93 -2.34 10.19
N SER A 214 13.94 -1.92 9.42
CA SER A 214 14.73 -0.75 9.79
C SER A 214 13.87 0.52 9.87
N LEU A 215 14.23 1.42 10.79
CA LEU A 215 13.49 2.67 11.03
C LEU A 215 13.29 3.49 9.75
N ALA A 216 14.31 3.52 8.89
CA ALA A 216 14.26 4.21 7.62
C ALA A 216 13.23 3.60 6.66
N VAL A 217 13.24 2.27 6.51
CA VAL A 217 12.27 1.56 5.65
C VAL A 217 10.85 1.74 6.17
N SER A 218 10.65 1.63 7.49
CA SER A 218 9.32 1.84 8.10
C SER A 218 8.79 3.23 7.77
N ARG A 219 9.57 4.29 8.00
CA ARG A 219 9.14 5.66 7.72
C ARG A 219 8.93 5.97 6.25
N LEU A 220 9.79 5.47 5.36
CA LEU A 220 9.61 5.64 3.91
C LEU A 220 8.39 4.88 3.39
N SER A 221 8.09 3.72 3.96
CA SER A 221 6.87 2.97 3.67
C SER A 221 5.64 3.74 4.13
N THR A 222 5.66 4.30 5.35
CA THR A 222 4.58 5.18 5.83
C THR A 222 4.45 6.44 4.95
N LEU A 223 5.56 7.04 4.51
CA LEU A 223 5.50 8.18 3.58
C LEU A 223 4.76 7.82 2.29
N LEU A 224 5.11 6.69 1.66
CA LEU A 224 4.42 6.19 0.47
C LEU A 224 2.94 5.91 0.73
N HIS A 225 2.61 5.31 1.89
CA HIS A 225 1.24 5.06 2.33
C HIS A 225 0.41 6.35 2.32
N GLU A 226 0.92 7.40 2.97
CA GLU A 226 0.24 8.70 3.04
C GLU A 226 0.21 9.43 1.69
N MET A 227 1.21 9.21 0.82
CA MET A 227 1.19 9.74 -0.54
C MET A 227 0.06 9.16 -1.38
N ILE A 228 -0.31 7.88 -1.21
CA ILE A 228 -1.48 7.29 -1.89
C ILE A 228 -2.75 7.97 -1.40
N HIS A 229 -2.90 8.19 -0.09
CA HIS A 229 -4.04 8.93 0.48
C HIS A 229 -4.13 10.33 -0.10
N ALA A 230 -3.01 11.06 -0.13
CA ALA A 230 -2.95 12.41 -0.70
C ALA A 230 -3.34 12.42 -2.19
N PHE A 231 -2.89 11.43 -2.95
CA PHE A 231 -3.19 11.30 -4.38
C PHE A 231 -4.67 11.07 -4.63
N LEU A 232 -5.25 10.08 -3.94
CA LEU A 232 -6.68 9.81 -4.03
C LEU A 232 -7.49 11.01 -3.55
N ALA A 233 -7.10 11.68 -2.46
CA ALA A 233 -7.79 12.85 -1.94
C ALA A 233 -7.77 14.05 -2.91
N GLN A 234 -6.69 14.25 -3.69
CA GLN A 234 -6.59 15.34 -4.66
C GLN A 234 -7.45 15.14 -5.92
N PHE A 235 -7.50 13.91 -6.44
CA PHE A 235 -8.01 13.66 -7.79
C PHE A 235 -9.36 12.95 -7.82
N THR A 236 -9.73 12.25 -6.75
CA THR A 236 -10.99 11.52 -6.65
C THR A 236 -12.19 12.47 -6.55
N CYS A 237 -13.26 12.16 -7.27
CA CYS A 237 -14.51 12.91 -7.27
C CYS A 237 -15.10 13.05 -5.86
N SER A 238 -15.86 14.10 -5.56
CA SER A 238 -16.39 14.32 -4.20
C SER A 238 -17.29 13.19 -3.70
N SER A 239 -18.12 12.59 -4.56
CA SER A 239 -18.95 11.42 -4.21
C SER A 239 -18.15 10.11 -4.09
N CYS A 240 -16.95 10.11 -4.66
CA CYS A 240 -16.00 9.00 -4.64
C CYS A 240 -14.99 9.14 -3.49
N LYS A 241 -14.90 10.31 -2.84
CA LYS A 241 -13.87 10.63 -1.85
C LYS A 241 -13.99 9.68 -0.67
N LYS A 242 -12.99 8.83 -0.52
CA LYS A 242 -12.82 7.92 0.62
C LYS A 242 -11.44 8.22 1.19
N LEU A 243 -11.37 8.42 2.51
CA LEU A 243 -10.14 8.79 3.23
C LEU A 243 -9.50 7.57 3.91
N TRP A 244 -9.71 6.36 3.37
CA TRP A 244 -9.43 5.09 4.04
C TRP A 244 -8.81 4.08 3.09
N HIS A 245 -8.46 2.90 3.59
CA HIS A 245 -7.81 1.79 2.87
C HIS A 245 -8.81 0.93 2.06
N GLY A 246 -9.73 1.59 1.35
CA GLY A 246 -10.69 0.94 0.47
C GLY A 246 -10.02 0.23 -0.73
N ARG A 247 -10.82 -0.46 -1.55
CA ARG A 247 -10.35 -1.25 -2.72
C ARG A 247 -9.28 -0.55 -3.55
N ASP A 248 -9.53 0.68 -3.96
CA ASP A 248 -8.67 1.38 -4.92
C ASP A 248 -7.31 1.76 -4.29
N TRP A 249 -7.30 2.07 -2.98
CA TRP A 249 -6.08 2.28 -2.22
C TRP A 249 -5.28 0.97 -2.10
N GLN A 250 -5.96 -0.14 -1.80
CA GLN A 250 -5.33 -1.46 -1.66
C GLN A 250 -4.67 -1.95 -2.96
N VAL A 251 -5.34 -1.72 -4.11
CA VAL A 251 -4.80 -2.05 -5.44
C VAL A 251 -3.53 -1.24 -5.73
N LEU A 252 -3.54 0.06 -5.45
CA LEU A 252 -2.36 0.93 -5.62
C LEU A 252 -1.21 0.50 -4.71
N ALA A 253 -1.51 0.31 -3.43
CA ALA A 253 -0.53 -0.09 -2.44
C ALA A 253 0.14 -1.39 -2.87
N LYS A 254 -0.64 -2.41 -3.24
CA LYS A 254 -0.12 -3.70 -3.69
C LYS A 254 0.84 -3.52 -4.86
N ARG A 255 0.43 -2.75 -5.88
CA ARG A 255 1.25 -2.55 -7.07
C ARG A 255 2.57 -1.86 -6.74
N ILE A 256 2.58 -0.91 -5.80
CA ILE A 256 3.80 -0.25 -5.33
C ILE A 256 4.68 -1.25 -4.54
N GLU A 257 4.11 -2.02 -3.62
CA GLU A 257 4.84 -3.04 -2.85
C GLU A 257 5.53 -4.07 -3.77
N GLU A 258 4.88 -4.47 -4.87
CA GLU A 258 5.44 -5.40 -5.86
C GLU A 258 6.68 -4.84 -6.57
N VAL A 259 6.68 -3.55 -6.94
CA VAL A 259 7.76 -2.96 -7.75
C VAL A 259 8.83 -2.24 -6.92
N ALA A 260 8.51 -1.84 -5.69
CA ALA A 260 9.40 -1.09 -4.81
C ALA A 260 10.78 -1.74 -4.62
N PRO A 261 10.90 -3.08 -4.48
CA PRO A 261 12.21 -3.71 -4.31
C PRO A 261 13.13 -3.46 -5.51
N GLY A 262 12.61 -3.59 -6.73
CA GLY A 262 13.37 -3.37 -7.96
C GLY A 262 13.72 -1.91 -8.21
N LEU A 263 12.86 -0.97 -7.81
CA LEU A 263 13.06 0.46 -8.06
C LEU A 263 13.78 1.20 -6.94
N LEU A 264 13.50 0.84 -5.68
CA LEU A 264 13.99 1.57 -4.51
C LEU A 264 15.14 0.85 -3.81
N GLY A 265 15.31 -0.45 -4.04
CA GLY A 265 16.28 -1.28 -3.33
C GLY A 265 15.82 -1.71 -1.93
N PHE A 266 14.54 -1.53 -1.60
CA PHE A 266 13.92 -2.02 -0.38
C PHE A 266 12.45 -2.40 -0.64
N ARG A 267 11.89 -3.32 0.13
CA ARG A 267 10.45 -3.61 0.04
C ARG A 267 9.67 -2.58 0.83
N ALA A 268 8.76 -1.87 0.17
CA ALA A 268 7.82 -1.00 0.86
C ALA A 268 6.77 -1.87 1.56
N ALA A 269 6.56 -1.65 2.86
CA ALA A 269 5.51 -2.30 3.63
C ALA A 269 4.41 -1.26 3.89
N LEU A 270 3.45 -1.15 2.98
CA LEU A 270 2.45 -0.10 3.03
C LEU A 270 1.31 -0.43 4.00
N GLY A 271 1.38 -1.53 4.75
CA GLY A 271 0.38 -1.87 5.77
C GLY A 271 -0.99 -2.20 5.18
N ARG A 272 -1.03 -2.85 4.00
CA ARG A 272 -2.28 -3.23 3.33
C ARG A 272 -3.22 -4.02 4.22
N PHE A 273 -2.71 -5.08 4.83
CA PHE A 273 -3.50 -5.95 5.68
C PHE A 273 -3.94 -5.24 6.96
N ASP A 274 -3.03 -4.53 7.63
CA ASP A 274 -3.35 -3.75 8.83
C ASP A 274 -4.39 -2.67 8.58
N GLY A 275 -4.27 -1.94 7.45
CA GLY A 275 -5.25 -0.97 7.00
C GLY A 275 -6.62 -1.59 6.72
N LEU A 276 -6.66 -2.78 6.09
CA LEU A 276 -7.92 -3.49 5.87
C LEU A 276 -8.57 -3.91 7.19
N ILE A 277 -7.79 -4.44 8.14
CA ILE A 277 -8.28 -4.81 9.47
C ILE A 277 -8.75 -3.58 10.26
N TYR A 278 -8.03 -2.47 10.16
CA TYR A 278 -8.42 -1.19 10.76
C TYR A 278 -9.76 -0.73 10.21
N ASP A 279 -9.92 -0.68 8.89
CA ASP A 279 -11.17 -0.27 8.24
C ASP A 279 -12.35 -1.19 8.61
N LEU A 280 -12.10 -2.50 8.70
CA LEU A 280 -13.08 -3.49 9.15
C LEU A 280 -13.55 -3.20 10.59
N LYS A 281 -12.61 -3.00 11.51
CA LYS A 281 -12.89 -2.72 12.94
C LYS A 281 -13.66 -1.41 13.13
N HIS A 282 -13.39 -0.40 12.33
CA HIS A 282 -14.05 0.90 12.39
C HIS A 282 -15.33 0.97 11.55
N GLY A 283 -15.74 -0.15 10.95
CA GLY A 283 -17.02 -0.27 10.27
C GLY A 283 -17.12 0.55 8.98
N ILE A 284 -15.99 0.86 8.34
CA ILE A 284 -15.96 1.62 7.08
C ILE A 284 -16.89 0.97 6.05
N GLU A 285 -17.77 1.76 5.45
CA GLU A 285 -18.88 1.24 4.63
C GLU A 285 -18.41 0.62 3.31
N LYS A 286 -17.30 1.13 2.75
CA LYS A 286 -16.83 0.79 1.40
C LYS A 286 -15.51 0.03 1.44
N LEU A 287 -15.58 -1.18 2.00
CA LEU A 287 -14.48 -2.14 2.04
C LEU A 287 -14.29 -2.85 0.70
N PRO A 288 -13.09 -3.39 0.41
CA PRO A 288 -12.93 -4.39 -0.64
C PRO A 288 -13.95 -5.52 -0.51
N SER A 289 -14.50 -5.98 -1.64
CA SER A 289 -15.30 -7.20 -1.63
C SER A 289 -14.43 -8.42 -1.36
N MET A 290 -15.05 -9.55 -1.02
CA MET A 290 -14.28 -10.79 -0.86
C MET A 290 -13.58 -11.21 -2.15
N HIS A 291 -14.22 -10.98 -3.28
CA HIS A 291 -13.59 -11.22 -4.57
C HIS A 291 -12.34 -10.36 -4.76
N ASP A 292 -12.35 -9.11 -4.31
CA ASP A 292 -11.18 -8.23 -4.38
C ASP A 292 -10.05 -8.73 -3.49
N VAL A 293 -10.34 -9.12 -2.25
CA VAL A 293 -9.33 -9.67 -1.32
C VAL A 293 -8.61 -10.85 -1.96
N LEU A 294 -9.38 -11.81 -2.50
CA LEU A 294 -8.85 -13.01 -3.16
C LEU A 294 -8.17 -12.74 -4.49
N HIS A 295 -8.74 -11.87 -5.32
CA HIS A 295 -8.21 -11.59 -6.65
C HIS A 295 -6.90 -10.80 -6.57
N TYR A 296 -6.78 -9.91 -5.58
CA TYR A 296 -5.62 -9.07 -5.39
C TYR A 296 -4.72 -9.53 -4.24
N ASN A 297 -4.99 -10.63 -3.54
CA ASN A 297 -4.21 -11.11 -2.39
C ASN A 297 -3.95 -10.00 -1.35
N PHE A 298 -5.01 -9.36 -0.85
CA PHE A 298 -4.88 -8.30 0.17
C PHE A 298 -4.42 -8.81 1.55
N GLU A 299 -4.56 -10.11 1.78
CA GLU A 299 -4.11 -10.82 2.97
C GLU A 299 -2.62 -11.20 2.95
N GLN A 300 -1.96 -11.10 1.80
CA GLN A 300 -0.55 -11.47 1.70
C GLN A 300 0.32 -10.38 2.35
N VAL A 301 0.80 -10.68 3.55
CA VAL A 301 1.94 -10.00 4.15
C VAL A 301 3.20 -10.47 3.43
N LEU A 302 4.04 -9.54 2.99
CA LEU A 302 5.33 -9.90 2.39
C LEU A 302 6.21 -10.50 3.49
N PRO A 303 6.76 -11.72 3.32
CA PRO A 303 7.61 -12.35 4.33
C PRO A 303 8.81 -11.47 4.66
N THR A 304 9.11 -11.34 5.95
CA THR A 304 10.25 -10.58 6.47
C THR A 304 11.59 -11.21 6.07
N ASP A 305 11.65 -12.54 5.99
CA ASP A 305 12.88 -13.29 5.73
C ASP A 305 13.48 -13.04 4.33
N GLU A 306 12.68 -12.56 3.37
CA GLU A 306 13.17 -12.17 2.04
C GLU A 306 13.50 -10.66 1.91
N LEU A 307 13.38 -9.88 2.99
CA LEU A 307 13.68 -8.44 3.02
C LEU A 307 15.19 -8.16 2.98
N TYR A 308 15.98 -9.07 3.53
CA TYR A 308 17.43 -8.97 3.54
C TYR A 308 17.98 -9.83 2.41
N GLY A 309 18.11 -9.26 1.21
CA GLY A 309 19.10 -9.79 0.28
C GLY A 309 20.45 -9.90 1.02
N GLU A 310 21.23 -10.95 0.73
CA GLU A 310 22.43 -11.41 1.47
C GLU A 310 23.58 -10.36 1.67
N GLY A 311 23.34 -9.05 1.53
CA GLY A 311 24.33 -7.99 1.67
C GLY A 311 23.93 -6.77 2.52
N ALA A 312 22.79 -6.79 3.24
CA ALA A 312 22.45 -5.65 4.11
C ALA A 312 23.27 -5.66 5.43
N PRO A 313 24.02 -4.61 5.76
CA PRO A 313 24.84 -4.57 6.98
C PRO A 313 23.96 -4.49 8.24
N SER A 314 23.82 -5.60 8.94
CA SER A 314 23.19 -5.72 10.26
C SER A 314 24.09 -5.17 11.36
N LYS A 315 24.29 -3.85 11.38
CA LYS A 315 24.81 -3.17 12.58
C LYS A 315 23.80 -2.12 13.00
N LEU A 316 23.05 -2.43 14.07
CA LEU A 316 22.43 -1.42 14.90
C LEU A 316 23.53 -0.42 15.29
N VAL A 317 23.46 0.78 14.72
CA VAL A 317 24.36 1.88 15.06
C VAL A 317 23.94 2.38 16.43
N GLU A 318 24.48 1.75 17.47
CA GLU A 318 24.44 2.33 18.81
C GLU A 318 25.34 3.57 18.84
N ASP A 319 24.74 4.70 19.18
CA ASP A 319 25.33 6.01 19.46
C ASP A 319 26.16 6.68 18.35
N ILE A 320 25.46 7.45 17.48
CA ILE A 320 26.10 8.50 16.69
C ILE A 320 26.52 9.64 17.64
N PRO A 321 27.81 10.00 17.71
CA PRO A 321 28.27 11.13 18.51
C PRO A 321 27.58 12.42 18.06
N THR A 322 27.08 13.20 19.02
CA THR A 322 26.29 14.44 18.90
C THR A 322 26.98 15.60 18.15
N LYS A 323 28.08 15.36 17.43
CA LYS A 323 28.92 16.38 16.78
C LYS A 323 28.35 16.97 15.48
N LEU A 324 27.18 16.55 15.00
CA LEU A 324 26.58 17.05 13.76
C LEU A 324 25.56 18.18 13.92
N VAL A 325 25.31 18.69 15.13
CA VAL A 325 24.52 19.92 15.32
C VAL A 325 25.45 21.13 15.20
N LYS A 326 25.90 21.46 13.97
CA LYS A 326 26.46 22.80 13.72
C LYS A 326 25.30 23.81 13.65
N SER A 327 25.02 24.46 14.78
CA SER A 327 24.12 25.60 14.82
C SER A 327 24.68 26.73 13.94
N ARG A 328 24.08 26.97 12.77
CA ARG A 328 24.11 28.32 12.19
C ARG A 328 23.18 29.18 13.03
N ARG A 329 23.69 29.77 14.11
CA ARG A 329 23.07 30.97 14.68
C ARG A 329 23.25 32.08 13.66
N LEU A 330 22.22 32.35 12.88
CA LEU A 330 22.08 33.65 12.22
C LEU A 330 21.71 34.64 13.34
N SER A 331 22.64 35.51 13.68
CA SER A 331 22.36 36.73 14.42
C SER A 331 21.45 37.61 13.56
N TRP A 332 20.26 37.88 14.07
CA TRP A 332 19.44 39.02 13.64
C TRP A 332 20.02 40.31 14.20
#